data_AF-A0A1G2Z9V4-F1
#
_entry.id   AF-A0A1G2Z9V4-F1
#
_cell.length_a   1.000
_cell.length_b   1.000
_cell.length_c   1.000
_cell.angle_alpha   90.00
_cell.angle_beta   90.00
_cell.angle_gamma   90.00
#
_symmetry.space_group_name_H-M   'P 1'
#
loop_
_entity.id
_entity.type
_entity.pdbx_description
1 polymer ?
#
loop_
_entity_poly.entity_id
_entity_poly.type
_entity_poly.pdbx_seq_one_letter_code
_entity_poly.pdbx_strand_id
1 'polypeptide(L)'
;MAVDSGWSVRDLLCSATYFVAEATALALHQRLPQGDQVDEVVVTGGGQHNGMLLREIARLVKVPLLRIGDLGVSTDAFHPAAIAVLALFYLDQVPANRSSITKAEVPRLLGRLTPGSPQAWQLLLHNSAGSHPTIRPLRSAL
;
A
#
# COMPACT_ATOMS: atom_id res chain seq x y z
N MET A 1 -9.96 34.44 1.84
CA MET A 1 -9.81 33.02 2.22
C MET A 1 -11.17 32.46 2.64
N ALA A 2 -11.38 31.14 2.68
CA ALA A 2 -12.71 30.54 2.94
C ALA A 2 -13.37 31.03 4.25
N VAL A 3 -12.56 31.37 5.26
CA VAL A 3 -13.02 32.01 6.51
C VAL A 3 -13.59 33.42 6.25
N ASP A 4 -12.93 34.22 5.40
CA ASP A 4 -13.40 35.55 5.01
C ASP A 4 -14.67 35.49 4.14
N SER A 5 -14.95 34.34 3.53
CA SER A 5 -16.15 34.07 2.74
C SER A 5 -17.30 33.48 3.56
N GLY A 6 -17.16 33.37 4.89
CA GLY A 6 -18.23 32.91 5.80
C GLY A 6 -18.50 31.41 5.76
N TRP A 7 -17.57 30.59 5.25
CA TRP A 7 -17.75 29.14 5.18
C TRP A 7 -17.71 28.51 6.58
N SER A 8 -18.62 27.59 6.83
CA SER A 8 -18.61 26.81 8.07
C SER A 8 -17.51 25.74 8.04
N VAL A 9 -17.14 25.23 9.21
CA VAL A 9 -16.25 24.05 9.31
C VAL A 9 -16.82 22.85 8.53
N ARG A 10 -18.15 22.70 8.51
CA ARG A 10 -18.82 21.66 7.74
C ARG A 10 -18.58 21.82 6.25
N ASP A 11 -18.63 23.04 5.72
CA ASP A 11 -18.40 23.32 4.30
C ASP A 11 -16.95 23.00 3.91
N LEU A 12 -16.00 23.32 4.79
CA LEU A 12 -14.59 22.97 4.62
C LEU A 12 -14.37 21.45 4.59
N LEU A 13 -14.94 20.71 5.56
CA LEU A 13 -14.81 19.25 5.63
C LEU A 13 -15.49 18.54 4.44
N CYS A 14 -16.66 19.04 4.02
CA CYS A 14 -17.37 18.56 2.84
C CYS A 14 -16.53 18.74 1.58
N SER A 15 -16.00 19.95 1.37
CA SER A 15 -15.17 20.29 0.22
C SER A 15 -13.87 19.49 0.19
N ALA A 16 -13.20 19.32 1.35
CA ALA A 16 -12.00 18.50 1.47
C ALA A 16 -12.30 17.02 1.17
N THR A 17 -13.41 16.49 1.66
CA THR A 17 -13.82 15.10 1.38
C THR A 17 -14.09 14.90 -0.10
N TYR A 18 -14.79 15.84 -0.73
CA TYR A 18 -15.06 15.81 -2.17
C TYR A 18 -13.77 15.87 -2.98
N PHE A 19 -12.85 16.78 -2.62
CA PHE A 19 -11.54 16.89 -3.26
C PHE A 19 -10.76 15.58 -3.20
N VAL A 20 -10.72 14.90 -2.04
CA VAL A 20 -10.03 13.61 -1.91
C VAL A 20 -10.70 12.54 -2.78
N ALA A 21 -12.03 12.50 -2.85
CA ALA A 21 -12.76 11.56 -3.70
C ALA A 21 -12.44 11.77 -5.19
N GLU A 22 -12.49 13.03 -5.64
CA GLU A 22 -12.19 13.41 -7.03
C GLU A 22 -10.74 13.14 -7.40
N ALA A 23 -9.79 13.52 -6.55
CA ALA A 23 -8.37 13.24 -6.76
C ALA A 23 -8.09 11.74 -6.84
N THR A 24 -8.77 10.93 -6.02
CA THR A 24 -8.65 9.47 -6.04
C THR A 24 -9.17 8.88 -7.34
N ALA A 25 -10.37 9.26 -7.77
CA ALA A 25 -10.96 8.80 -9.02
C ALA A 25 -10.12 9.20 -10.23
N LEU A 26 -9.65 10.45 -10.26
CA LEU A 26 -8.76 10.95 -11.30
C LEU A 26 -7.46 10.12 -11.37
N ALA A 27 -6.84 9.85 -10.22
CA ALA A 27 -5.61 9.05 -10.15
C ALA A 27 -5.83 7.61 -10.64
N LEU A 28 -6.97 7.00 -10.31
CA LEU A 28 -7.33 5.68 -10.84
C LEU A 28 -7.42 5.73 -12.37
N HIS A 29 -8.22 6.64 -12.92
CA HIS A 29 -8.39 6.76 -14.38
C HIS A 29 -7.08 7.05 -15.14
N GLN A 30 -6.18 7.85 -14.57
CA GLN A 30 -4.94 8.25 -15.24
C GLN A 30 -3.81 7.22 -15.14
N ARG A 31 -3.81 6.38 -14.09
CA ARG A 31 -2.66 5.51 -13.76
C ARG A 31 -2.91 4.04 -14.06
N LEU A 32 -4.14 3.64 -14.33
CA LEU A 32 -4.44 2.29 -14.77
C LEU A 32 -4.00 2.11 -16.23
N PRO A 33 -3.42 0.94 -16.60
CA PRO A 33 -3.06 0.65 -17.98
C PRO A 33 -4.27 0.76 -18.93
N GLN A 34 -4.06 1.32 -20.11
CA GLN A 34 -5.12 1.40 -21.12
C GLN A 34 -5.54 -0.01 -21.56
N GLY A 35 -6.83 -0.33 -21.43
CA GLY A 35 -7.40 -1.61 -21.85
C GLY A 35 -7.73 -2.58 -20.70
N ASP A 36 -7.20 -2.35 -19.50
CA ASP A 36 -7.57 -3.16 -18.34
C ASP A 36 -8.89 -2.65 -17.74
N GLN A 37 -9.89 -3.52 -17.73
CA GLN A 37 -11.12 -3.26 -16.99
C GLN A 37 -10.85 -3.51 -15.51
N VAL A 38 -11.06 -2.50 -14.67
CA VAL A 38 -11.05 -2.70 -13.21
C VAL A 38 -12.38 -3.31 -12.81
N ASP A 39 -12.33 -4.50 -12.25
CA ASP A 39 -13.52 -5.17 -11.73
C ASP A 39 -13.94 -4.57 -10.40
N GLU A 40 -12.98 -4.25 -9.53
CA GLU A 40 -13.23 -3.85 -8.14
C GLU A 40 -12.12 -2.94 -7.60
N VAL A 41 -12.45 -2.07 -6.63
CA VAL A 41 -11.49 -1.26 -5.87
C VAL A 41 -11.52 -1.67 -4.41
N VAL A 42 -10.38 -2.12 -3.89
CA VAL A 42 -10.21 -2.47 -2.47
C VAL A 42 -9.69 -1.26 -1.69
N VAL A 43 -10.47 -0.82 -0.69
CA VAL A 43 -10.13 0.29 0.19
C VAL A 43 -9.48 -0.24 1.47
N THR A 44 -8.36 0.40 1.83
CA THR A 44 -7.61 0.11 3.06
C THR A 44 -7.46 1.39 3.90
N GLY A 45 -6.93 1.27 5.12
CA GLY A 45 -6.62 2.41 5.99
C GLY A 45 -7.83 3.09 6.62
N GLY A 46 -7.62 4.16 7.38
CA GLY A 46 -8.68 4.78 8.20
C GLY A 46 -9.84 5.36 7.40
N GLY A 47 -9.60 5.79 6.16
CA GLY A 47 -10.61 6.40 5.27
C GLY A 47 -11.80 5.51 4.95
N GLN A 48 -11.66 4.18 5.09
CA GLN A 48 -12.76 3.23 4.86
C GLN A 48 -13.95 3.40 5.83
N HIS A 49 -13.77 4.11 6.95
CA HIS A 49 -14.83 4.43 7.90
C HIS A 49 -15.60 5.71 7.53
N ASN A 50 -15.10 6.51 6.59
CA ASN A 50 -15.76 7.72 6.14
C ASN A 50 -16.80 7.39 5.05
N GLY A 51 -18.06 7.23 5.47
CA GLY A 51 -19.16 6.89 4.56
C GLY A 51 -19.43 7.93 3.46
N MET A 52 -19.14 9.22 3.71
CA MET A 52 -19.27 10.26 2.68
C MET A 52 -18.19 10.11 1.62
N LEU A 53 -16.94 9.90 2.04
CA LEU A 53 -15.81 9.67 1.13
C LEU A 53 -16.06 8.45 0.24
N LEU A 54 -16.46 7.32 0.83
CA LEU A 54 -16.73 6.09 0.07
C LEU A 54 -17.87 6.27 -0.93
N ARG A 55 -18.92 7.00 -0.56
CA ARG A 55 -20.06 7.30 -1.45
C ARG A 55 -19.61 8.12 -2.66
N GLU A 56 -18.80 9.15 -2.44
CA GLU A 56 -18.31 9.99 -3.55
C GLU A 56 -17.33 9.23 -4.46
N ILE A 57 -16.43 8.42 -3.89
CA ILE A 57 -15.55 7.57 -4.70
C ILE A 57 -16.37 6.57 -5.52
N ALA A 58 -17.38 5.91 -4.93
CA ALA A 58 -18.26 4.97 -5.64
C ALA A 58 -18.97 5.62 -6.83
N ARG A 59 -19.49 6.83 -6.63
CA ARG A 59 -20.16 7.61 -7.68
C ARG A 59 -19.23 7.93 -8.84
N LEU A 60 -17.96 8.21 -8.56
CA LEU A 60 -16.97 8.64 -9.56
C LEU A 60 -16.35 7.47 -10.32
N VAL A 61 -15.92 6.40 -9.62
CA VAL A 61 -15.18 5.28 -10.22
C VAL A 61 -16.10 4.28 -10.93
N LYS A 62 -17.37 4.17 -10.50
CA LYS A 62 -18.41 3.30 -11.11
C LYS A 62 -18.06 1.81 -11.15
N VAL A 63 -17.23 1.34 -10.21
CA VAL A 63 -16.96 -0.09 -9.96
C VAL A 63 -17.20 -0.40 -8.48
N PRO A 64 -17.47 -1.66 -8.12
CA PRO A 64 -17.59 -2.09 -6.74
C PRO A 64 -16.43 -1.62 -5.87
N LEU A 65 -16.75 -1.04 -4.71
CA LEU A 65 -15.79 -0.76 -3.66
C LEU A 65 -15.92 -1.80 -2.56
N LEU A 66 -14.84 -2.51 -2.32
CA LEU A 66 -14.70 -3.44 -1.21
C LEU A 66 -13.82 -2.84 -0.13
N ARG A 67 -14.03 -3.23 1.11
CA ARG A 67 -13.08 -3.01 2.19
C ARG A 67 -12.16 -4.22 2.28
N ILE A 68 -10.94 -4.00 2.76
CA ILE A 68 -9.99 -5.10 3.00
C ILE A 68 -10.56 -6.18 3.94
N GLY A 69 -11.41 -5.78 4.88
CA GLY A 69 -12.15 -6.68 5.78
C GLY A 69 -13.13 -7.61 5.07
N ASP A 70 -13.74 -7.16 3.96
CA ASP A 70 -14.68 -7.95 3.18
C ASP A 70 -13.97 -9.13 2.48
N LEU A 71 -12.64 -9.05 2.33
CA LEU A 71 -11.78 -10.11 1.80
C LEU A 71 -11.25 -11.07 2.90
N GLY A 72 -11.77 -10.98 4.12
CA GLY A 72 -11.36 -11.82 5.25
C GLY A 72 -10.03 -11.40 5.91
N VAL A 73 -9.50 -10.24 5.54
CA VAL A 73 -8.25 -9.71 6.13
C VAL A 73 -8.60 -8.70 7.21
N SER A 74 -8.09 -8.91 8.43
CA SER A 74 -8.28 -7.94 9.52
C SER A 74 -7.71 -6.57 9.12
N THR A 75 -8.58 -5.56 9.10
CA THR A 75 -8.24 -4.18 8.78
C THR A 75 -7.08 -3.64 9.62
N ASP A 76 -7.09 -3.93 10.92
CA ASP A 76 -6.07 -3.44 11.86
C ASP A 76 -4.74 -4.17 11.68
N ALA A 77 -4.79 -5.42 11.20
CA ALA A 77 -3.60 -6.23 10.97
C ALA A 77 -2.99 -6.01 9.59
N PHE A 78 -3.71 -5.45 8.61
CA PHE A 78 -3.26 -5.36 7.22
C PHE A 78 -1.91 -4.64 7.07
N HIS A 79 -1.77 -3.45 7.65
CA HIS A 79 -0.52 -2.68 7.54
C HIS A 79 0.63 -3.33 8.34
N PRO A 80 0.44 -3.76 9.61
CA PRO A 80 1.47 -4.53 10.32
C PRO A 80 1.91 -5.80 9.58
N ALA A 81 0.97 -6.55 9.01
CA ALA A 81 1.26 -7.74 8.23
C ALA A 81 2.07 -7.43 6.96
N ALA A 82 1.74 -6.35 6.25
CA ALA A 82 2.52 -5.90 5.10
C ALA A 82 3.98 -5.58 5.48
N ILE A 83 4.21 -4.96 6.64
CA ILE A 83 5.57 -4.70 7.15
C ILE A 83 6.30 -6.01 7.52
N ALA A 84 5.59 -6.97 8.14
CA ALA A 84 6.16 -8.28 8.45
C ALA A 84 6.58 -9.04 7.17
N VAL A 85 5.79 -8.95 6.10
CA VAL A 85 6.14 -9.50 4.78
C VAL A 85 7.39 -8.82 4.20
N LEU A 86 7.53 -7.50 4.33
CA LEU A 86 8.75 -6.81 3.91
C LEU A 86 9.99 -7.27 4.70
N ALA A 87 9.84 -7.52 6.00
CA ALA A 87 10.91 -8.08 6.83
C ALA A 87 11.29 -9.49 6.37
N LEU A 88 10.31 -10.34 6.03
CA LEU A 88 10.56 -11.66 5.46
C LEU A 88 11.31 -11.58 4.12
N PHE A 89 10.88 -10.68 3.22
CA PHE A 89 11.61 -10.44 1.96
C PHE A 89 13.05 -10.00 2.17
N TYR A 90 13.33 -9.19 3.21
CA TYR A 90 14.70 -8.84 3.56
C TYR A 90 15.51 -10.07 4.01
N LEU A 91 14.93 -10.93 4.86
CA LEU A 91 15.60 -12.15 5.33
C LEU A 91 15.86 -13.15 4.19
N ASP A 92 14.90 -13.31 3.29
CA ASP A 92 14.98 -14.21 2.13
C ASP A 92 15.80 -13.63 0.97
N GLN A 93 16.34 -12.41 1.12
CA GLN A 93 17.08 -11.69 0.09
C GLN A 93 16.28 -11.51 -1.22
N VAL A 94 14.97 -11.25 -1.09
CA VAL A 94 14.06 -10.98 -2.20
C VAL A 94 13.79 -9.47 -2.31
N PRO A 95 14.06 -8.84 -3.47
CA PRO A 95 13.70 -7.43 -3.69
C PRO A 95 12.20 -7.20 -3.53
N ALA A 96 11.84 -6.14 -2.80
CA ALA A 96 10.44 -5.89 -2.40
C ALA A 96 9.81 -4.67 -3.10
N ASN A 97 10.61 -3.82 -3.75
CA ASN A 97 10.06 -2.73 -4.56
C ASN A 97 9.69 -3.19 -5.97
N ARG A 98 8.76 -2.47 -6.60
CA ARG A 98 8.52 -2.56 -8.04
C ARG A 98 9.06 -1.31 -8.72
N SER A 99 9.98 -1.47 -9.66
CA SER A 99 10.57 -0.34 -10.41
C SER A 99 9.53 0.45 -11.20
N SER A 100 8.49 -0.21 -11.71
CA SER A 100 7.37 0.46 -12.39
C SER A 100 6.59 1.43 -11.49
N ILE A 101 6.62 1.24 -10.18
CA ILE A 101 5.95 2.09 -9.19
C ILE A 101 6.93 3.10 -8.58
N THR A 102 8.09 2.61 -8.14
CA THR A 102 9.08 3.40 -7.39
C THR A 102 10.02 4.22 -8.26
N LYS A 103 10.07 3.93 -9.57
CA LYS A 103 11.05 4.47 -10.52
C LYS A 103 12.51 4.22 -10.15
N ALA A 104 12.78 3.29 -9.24
CA ALA A 104 14.14 2.82 -8.99
C ALA A 104 14.67 2.11 -10.24
N GLU A 105 15.92 2.38 -10.61
CA GLU A 105 16.55 1.81 -11.82
C GLU A 105 16.49 0.28 -11.85
N VAL A 106 16.58 -0.36 -10.69
CA VAL A 106 16.54 -1.81 -10.54
C VAL A 106 15.83 -2.19 -9.23
N PRO A 107 15.36 -3.44 -9.10
CA PRO A 107 14.82 -3.96 -7.85
C PRO A 107 15.87 -3.93 -6.70
N ARG A 108 15.41 -3.62 -5.50
CA ARG A 108 16.19 -3.43 -4.26
C ARG A 108 15.56 -4.17 -3.09
N LEU A 109 16.44 -4.68 -2.23
CA LEU A 109 16.06 -5.08 -0.88
C LEU A 109 15.63 -3.84 -0.09
N LEU A 110 14.54 -3.96 0.67
CA LEU A 110 14.01 -2.87 1.49
C LEU A 110 14.21 -3.18 2.96
N GLY A 111 14.61 -2.18 3.74
CA GLY A 111 14.82 -2.30 5.17
C GLY A 111 16.28 -2.48 5.58
N ARG A 112 16.49 -2.62 6.89
CA ARG A 112 17.79 -2.87 7.51
C ARG A 112 17.58 -3.78 8.71
N LEU A 113 18.42 -4.81 8.81
CA LEU A 113 18.41 -5.69 9.97
C LEU A 113 19.22 -5.04 11.11
N THR A 114 18.53 -4.78 12.21
CA THR A 114 19.16 -4.35 13.47
C THR A 114 19.21 -5.55 14.39
N PRO A 115 20.40 -6.01 14.81
CA PRO A 115 20.52 -7.15 15.72
C PRO A 115 19.74 -6.90 17.02
N GLY A 116 18.98 -7.91 17.44
CA GLY A 116 18.29 -7.91 18.73
C GLY A 116 19.20 -8.37 19.87
N SER A 117 18.63 -9.10 20.83
CA SER A 117 19.45 -9.76 21.86
C SER A 117 20.41 -10.78 21.22
N PRO A 118 21.55 -11.08 21.87
CA PRO A 118 22.48 -12.10 21.38
C PRO A 118 21.83 -13.44 21.07
N GLN A 119 20.84 -13.86 21.88
CA GLN A 119 20.12 -15.12 21.69
C GLN A 119 19.24 -15.08 20.43
N ALA A 120 18.46 -14.01 20.25
CA ALA A 120 17.62 -13.85 19.06
C ALA A 120 18.47 -13.76 17.78
N TRP A 121 19.63 -13.11 17.87
CA TRP A 121 20.58 -13.02 16.76
C TRP A 121 21.17 -14.38 16.40
N GLN A 122 21.61 -15.15 17.39
CA GLN A 122 22.12 -16.51 17.17
C GLN A 122 21.08 -17.44 16.55
N LEU A 123 19.82 -17.38 17.02
CA LEU A 123 18.72 -18.15 16.45
C LEU A 123 18.47 -17.80 14.99
N LEU A 124 18.47 -16.51 14.66
CA LEU A 124 18.32 -16.05 13.28
C LEU A 124 19.45 -16.58 12.40
N LEU A 125 20.71 -16.42 12.82
CA LEU A 125 21.86 -16.92 12.06
C LEU A 125 21.81 -18.44 11.87
N HIS A 126 21.42 -19.18 12.90
CA HIS A 126 21.27 -20.64 12.83
C HIS A 126 20.21 -21.04 11.80
N ASN A 127 19.06 -20.38 11.82
CA ASN A 127 17.98 -20.65 10.87
C ASN A 127 18.35 -20.23 9.43
N SER A 128 19.06 -19.12 9.27
CA SER A 128 19.52 -18.63 7.96
C SER A 128 20.66 -19.46 7.36
N ALA A 129 21.45 -20.17 8.18
CA ALA A 129 22.58 -20.96 7.68
C ALA A 129 22.16 -22.17 6.83
N GLY A 130 20.92 -22.64 6.96
CA GLY A 130 20.35 -23.71 6.13
C GLY A 130 19.67 -23.22 4.85
N SER A 131 19.42 -21.92 4.72
CA SER A 131 18.72 -21.31 3.59
C SER A 131 19.73 -20.64 2.66
N HIS A 132 20.09 -21.31 1.57
CA HIS A 132 20.85 -20.66 0.51
C HIS A 132 19.89 -19.79 -0.33
N PRO A 133 20.09 -18.47 -0.41
CA PRO A 133 19.31 -17.65 -1.33
C PRO A 133 19.54 -18.18 -2.74
N THR A 134 18.47 -18.34 -3.50
CA THR A 134 18.58 -18.73 -4.91
C THR A 134 19.34 -17.62 -5.61
N ILE A 135 20.58 -17.88 -6.02
CA ILE A 135 21.41 -16.90 -6.73
C ILE A 135 20.69 -16.55 -8.02
N ARG A 136 20.06 -15.37 -8.06
CA ARG A 136 19.50 -14.82 -9.29
C ARG A 136 20.63 -14.16 -10.07
N PRO A 137 20.96 -14.62 -11.28
CA PRO A 137 22.01 -14.01 -12.07
C PRO A 137 21.64 -12.55 -12.39
N LEU A 138 22.62 -11.65 -12.44
CA LEU A 138 22.43 -10.21 -12.69
C LEU A 138 21.51 -9.89 -13.88
N ARG A 139 21.54 -10.74 -14.93
CA ARG A 139 20.66 -10.65 -16.11
C ARG A 139 19.16 -10.84 -15.83
N SER A 140 18.78 -11.37 -14.67
CA SER A 140 17.38 -11.60 -14.26
C SER A 140 16.83 -10.49 -13.35
N ALA A 141 17.65 -9.48 -13.06
CA ALA A 141 17.28 -8.29 -12.30
C ALA A 141 17.08 -7.04 -13.19
N LEU A 142 17.30 -7.18 -14.51
CA LEU A 142 16.99 -6.21 -15.56
C LEU A 142 15.66 -6.60 -16.21
#